data_AF-A0AAU2F841-F1
#
_entry.id   AF-A0AAU2F841-F1
#
_cell.length_a   1.000
_cell.length_b   1.000
_cell.length_c   1.000
_cell.angle_alpha   90.00
_cell.angle_beta   90.00
_cell.angle_gamma   90.00
#
_symmetry.space_group_name_H-M   'P 1'
#
loop_
_entity.id
_entity.type
_entity.pdbx_description
1 polymer ?
#
loop_
_entity_poly.entity_id
_entity_poly.type
_entity_poly.pdbx_seq_one_letter_code
_entity_poly.pdbx_strand_id
1 'polypeptide(L)' 'MALFKKRTVGKPGEWYYCLEHKKVEEGPDCPGKDRFGPYATRAEAEHAMETARERNLEWENDPKWHDAAARGGDED' A
#
# COMPACT_ATOMS: atom_id res chain seq x y z
N MET A 1 12.08 -3.97 32.21
CA MET A 1 11.28 -4.79 31.28
C MET A 1 11.39 -4.16 29.88
N ALA A 2 12.00 -4.85 28.92
CA ALA A 2 12.17 -4.31 27.56
C ALA A 2 10.83 -4.37 26.81
N LEU A 3 10.12 -3.23 26.78
CA LEU A 3 8.77 -3.05 26.23
C LEU A 3 8.72 -2.86 24.70
N PHE A 4 9.79 -3.22 23.97
CA PHE A 4 9.82 -3.11 22.53
C PHE A 4 10.05 -4.49 21.92
N LYS A 5 8.97 -5.27 21.85
CA LYS A 5 8.92 -6.47 21.03
C LYS A 5 8.95 -5.99 19.58
N LYS A 6 10.15 -5.79 19.03
CA LYS A 6 10.38 -5.54 17.60
C LYS A 6 9.59 -6.63 16.87
N ARG A 7 8.45 -6.24 16.26
CA ARG A 7 7.71 -7.16 15.41
C ARG A 7 8.68 -7.56 14.31
N THR A 8 9.01 -8.84 14.26
CA THR A 8 9.79 -9.44 13.18
C THR A 8 9.13 -9.03 11.88
N VAL A 9 9.84 -8.24 11.09
CA VAL A 9 9.35 -7.75 9.81
C VAL A 9 9.47 -8.92 8.84
N GLY A 10 8.36 -9.52 8.42
CA GLY A 10 8.39 -10.71 7.55
C GLY A 10 8.53 -12.00 8.35
N LYS A 11 7.42 -12.60 8.78
CA LYS A 11 7.40 -14.05 9.05
C LYS A 11 7.61 -14.80 7.72
N PRO A 12 8.27 -15.97 7.70
CA PRO A 12 8.31 -16.80 6.51
C PRO A 12 6.86 -17.09 6.05
N GLY A 13 6.55 -16.76 4.80
CA GLY A 13 5.20 -16.77 4.23
C GLY A 13 4.53 -15.40 4.08
N GLU A 14 5.17 -14.29 4.47
CA GLU A 14 4.69 -12.93 4.15
C GLU A 14 5.28 -12.44 2.81
N TRP A 15 4.41 -12.13 1.87
CA TRP A 15 4.74 -11.63 0.54
C TRP A 15 4.64 -10.12 0.50
N TYR A 16 5.55 -9.51 -0.25
CA TYR A 16 5.58 -8.06 -0.41
C TYR A 16 5.75 -7.69 -1.87
N TYR A 17 5.14 -6.58 -2.26
CA TYR A 17 5.36 -5.97 -3.55
C TYR A 17 6.37 -4.83 -3.41
N CYS A 18 7.49 -4.90 -4.14
CA CYS A 18 8.48 -3.84 -4.19
C CYS A 18 8.04 -2.77 -5.21
N LEU A 19 7.89 -1.53 -4.75
CA LEU A 19 7.49 -0.39 -5.58
C LEU A 19 8.62 0.08 -6.51
N GLU A 20 9.88 -0.13 -6.11
CA GLU A 20 11.05 0.23 -6.91
C GLU A 20 11.27 -0.76 -8.07
N HIS A 21 11.36 -2.06 -7.74
CA HIS A 21 11.61 -3.12 -8.72
C HIS A 21 10.34 -3.63 -9.42
N LYS A 22 9.15 -3.20 -8.97
CA LYS A 22 7.84 -3.60 -9.50
C LYS A 22 7.66 -5.12 -9.60
N LYS A 23 8.13 -5.83 -8.58
CA LYS A 23 8.09 -7.30 -8.49
C LYS A 23 7.68 -7.74 -7.10
N VAL A 24 7.19 -8.96 -7.01
CA VAL A 24 6.87 -9.61 -5.73
C VAL A 24 8.09 -10.33 -5.19
N GLU A 25 8.36 -10.09 -3.91
CA GLU A 25 9.50 -10.63 -3.18
C GLU A 25 9.03 -11.29 -1.87
N GLU A 26 9.63 -12.43 -1.55
CA GLU A 26 9.41 -13.13 -0.29
C GLU A 26 10.41 -12.60 0.74
N GLY A 27 9.92 -11.92 1.77
CA GLY A 27 10.76 -11.40 2.86
C GLY A 27 11.32 -9.97 2.68
N PRO A 28 12.16 -9.52 3.63
CA PRO A 28 12.65 -8.13 3.72
C PRO A 28 13.88 -7.87 2.84
N ASP A 29 13.78 -8.12 1.53
CA ASP A 29 14.87 -7.82 0.58
C ASP A 29 15.00 -6.30 0.33
N CYS A 30 13.87 -5.62 0.17
CA CYS A 30 13.80 -4.17 -0.05
C CYS A 30 13.48 -3.38 1.24
N PRO A 31 13.99 -2.14 1.37
CA PRO A 31 13.71 -1.28 2.51
C PRO A 31 12.20 -1.03 2.63
N GLY A 32 11.70 -0.98 3.87
CA GLY A 32 10.26 -0.92 4.14
C GLY A 32 9.53 0.29 3.54
N LYS A 33 10.26 1.35 3.13
CA LYS A 33 9.70 2.53 2.46
C LYS A 33 9.20 2.22 1.04
N ASP A 34 9.82 1.26 0.36
CA ASP A 34 9.51 0.89 -1.02
C ASP A 34 8.70 -0.42 -1.08
N ARG A 35 8.07 -0.78 0.04
CA ARG A 35 7.44 -2.08 0.22
C ARG A 35 5.96 -1.93 0.50
N PHE A 36 5.14 -2.61 -0.30
CA PHE A 36 3.70 -2.67 -0.17
C PHE A 36 3.30 -4.06 0.33
N GLY A 37 2.56 -4.14 1.43
CA GLY A 37 2.22 -5.41 2.11
C GLY A 37 2.62 -5.41 3.60
N PRO A 38 2.15 -6.37 4.40
CA PRO A 38 2.28 -7.82 4.16
C PRO A 38 1.06 -8.48 3.51
N TYR A 39 1.32 -9.35 2.54
CA TYR A 39 0.32 -10.21 1.89
C TYR A 39 0.51 -11.66 2.29
N ALA A 40 -0.59 -12.41 2.41
CA ALA A 40 -0.56 -13.81 2.78
C ALA A 40 -0.06 -14.71 1.64
N THR A 41 -0.23 -14.26 0.39
CA THR A 41 0.12 -15.02 -0.80
C THR A 41 0.86 -14.16 -1.82
N ARG A 42 1.66 -14.82 -2.68
CA ARG A 42 2.34 -14.17 -3.80
C ARG A 42 1.35 -13.49 -4.73
N ALA A 43 0.26 -14.17 -5.05
CA ALA A 43 -0.77 -13.67 -5.96
C ALA A 43 -1.39 -12.37 -5.43
N GLU A 44 -1.72 -12.28 -4.13
CA GLU A 44 -2.18 -11.02 -3.53
C GLU A 44 -1.16 -9.89 -3.68
N ALA A 45 0.12 -10.18 -3.48
CA ALA A 45 1.16 -9.18 -3.69
C ALA A 45 1.28 -8.78 -5.18
N GLU A 46 1.04 -9.69 -6.12
CA GLU A 46 1.06 -9.39 -7.56
C GLU A 46 -0.15 -8.51 -7.94
N HIS A 47 -1.33 -8.82 -7.40
CA HIS A 47 -2.56 -8.06 -7.62
C HIS A 47 -2.68 -6.79 -6.76
N ALA A 48 -1.76 -6.58 -5.80
CA ALA A 48 -1.79 -5.43 -4.90
C ALA A 48 -1.84 -4.08 -5.65
N MET A 49 -1.06 -3.97 -6.73
CA MET A 49 -1.03 -2.76 -7.55
C MET A 49 -2.28 -2.58 -8.40
N GLU A 50 -2.87 -3.68 -8.87
CA GLU A 50 -4.13 -3.66 -9.62
C GLU A 50 -5.27 -3.19 -8.71
N THR A 51 -5.41 -3.82 -7.55
CA THR A 51 -6.39 -3.45 -6.53
C THR A 51 -6.22 -1.99 -6.08
N ALA A 52 -4.98 -1.56 -5.86
CA ALA A 52 -4.68 -0.18 -5.48
C ALA A 52 -5.12 0.79 -6.59
N ARG A 53 -4.89 0.45 -7.86
CA ARG A 53 -5.33 1.27 -9.00
C ARG A 53 -6.85 1.34 -9.08
N GLU A 54 -7.55 0.21 -8.95
CA GLU A 54 -9.01 0.16 -8.97
C GLU A 54 -9.61 1.02 -7.87
N ARG A 55 -9.13 0.85 -6.63
CA ARG A 55 -9.57 1.65 -5.48
C ARG A 55 -9.27 3.14 -5.65
N ASN A 56 -8.10 3.47 -6.20
CA ASN A 56 -7.78 4.87 -6.51
C ASN A 56 -8.77 5.43 -7.52
N LEU A 57 -9.13 4.68 -8.56
CA LEU A 57 -10.11 5.12 -9.55
C LEU A 57 -11.51 5.28 -8.94
N GLU A 58 -11.92 4.38 -8.04
CA GLU A 58 -13.18 4.54 -7.30
C GLU A 58 -13.17 5.81 -6.44
N TRP A 59 -12.07 6.09 -5.73
CA TRP A 59 -11.92 7.31 -4.95
C TRP A 59 -11.90 8.57 -5.81
N GLU A 60 -11.23 8.54 -6.96
CA GLU A 60 -11.19 9.64 -7.93
C GLU A 60 -12.54 9.90 -8.61
N ASN A 61 -13.53 9.01 -8.49
CA ASN A 61 -14.88 9.26 -9.02
C ASN A 61 -15.93 9.46 -7.91
N ASP A 62 -15.51 9.42 -6.64
CA ASP A 62 -16.44 9.46 -5.51
C ASP A 62 -16.90 10.92 -5.23
N PRO A 63 -18.20 11.22 -5.40
CA PRO A 63 -18.70 12.59 -5.25
C PRO A 63 -18.58 13.13 -3.83
N LYS A 64 -18.51 12.26 -2.79
CA LYS A 64 -18.34 12.66 -1.40
C LYS A 64 -16.94 13.25 -1.16
N TRP A 65 -15.94 12.81 -1.93
CA TRP A 65 -14.57 13.31 -1.86
C TRP A 65 -14.33 14.54 -2.75
N HIS A 66 -15.07 14.65 -3.86
CA HIS A 66 -14.99 15.82 -4.77
C HIS A 66 -15.80 17.05 -4.31
N ASP A 67 -16.70 16.88 -3.34
CA ASP A 67 -17.58 17.93 -2.81
C ASP A 67 -16.82 19.11 -2.14
N ALA A 68 -15.57 18.88 -1.70
CA ALA A 68 -14.71 19.92 -1.10
C ALA A 68 -13.86 20.67 -2.14
N ALA A 69 -13.43 20.02 -3.22
CA ALA A 69 -12.66 20.67 -4.29
C ALA A 69 -13.48 21.73 -5.03
N ALA A 70 -14.81 21.57 -5.09
CA ALA A 70 -15.73 22.54 -5.67
C ALA A 70 -16.03 23.76 -4.75
N ARG A 71 -15.67 23.72 -3.45
CA ARG A 71 -16.04 24.76 -2.46
C ARG A 71 -14.87 25.60 -1.95
N GLY A 72 -13.65 25.37 -2.42
CA GLY A 72 -12.44 26.09 -1.99
C GLY A 72 -11.81 26.98 -3.07
N GLY A 73 -12.53 27.28 -4.14
CA GLY A 73 -12.05 28.07 -5.29
C GLY A 73 -12.45 29.55 -5.29
N ASP A 74 -12.97 30.07 -4.18
CA ASP A 74 -13.32 31.50 -4.02
C ASP A 74 -12.89 31.94 -2.62
N GLU A 75 -11.63 32.35 -2.48
CA GLU A 75 -11.21 33.41 -1.55
C GLU A 75 -9.71 33.73 -1.78
N ASP A 76 -9.49 34.98 -2.21
CA ASP A 76 -8.24 35.67 -2.55
C ASP A 76 -7.33 35.90 -1.33
#